data_AF-A0A1X0KM09-F1
#
_entry.id   AF-A0A1X0KM09-F1
#
_cell.length_a   1.000
_cell.length_b   1.000
_cell.length_c   1.000
_cell.angle_alpha   90.00
_cell.angle_beta   90.00
_cell.angle_gamma   90.00
#
_symmetry.space_group_name_H-M   'P 1'
#
loop_
_entity.id
_entity.type
_entity.pdbx_description
1 polymer ?
#
loop_
_entity_poly.entity_id
_entity_poly.type
_entity_poly.pdbx_seq_one_letter_code
_entity_poly.pdbx_strand_id
1 'polypeptide(L)'
;MLGVHHAAICTADVERSKLFWREGLGLAELFDHTFTGDWPELFGATTDRLRSIFLGDPQAPDAGIVELVVFDGAEEAVVPPEHPRHGFFLLSLQREVDETLARLTGLGFADGVRRISMPAPGGKTVPMAVITAPDGVLVELIGPAQ
;
A
#
# COMPACT_ATOMS: atom_id res chain seq x y z
N MET A 1 9.45 -9.59 -19.61
CA MET A 1 9.60 -9.88 -18.17
C MET A 1 8.29 -10.48 -17.71
N LEU A 2 8.30 -11.63 -17.01
CA LEU A 2 7.10 -12.29 -16.51
C LEU A 2 6.99 -12.02 -15.01
N GLY A 3 6.41 -10.89 -14.64
CA GLY A 3 6.28 -10.46 -13.25
C GLY A 3 5.11 -9.49 -13.08
N VAL A 4 4.61 -9.37 -11.85
CA VAL A 4 3.64 -8.33 -11.50
C VAL A 4 4.36 -6.98 -11.58
N HIS A 5 3.87 -6.05 -12.42
CA HIS A 5 4.50 -4.75 -12.59
C HIS A 5 4.30 -3.85 -11.35
N HIS A 6 3.05 -3.75 -10.88
CA HIS A 6 2.66 -2.90 -9.76
C HIS A 6 1.30 -3.36 -9.22
N ALA A 7 0.96 -2.88 -8.02
CA ALA A 7 -0.40 -2.86 -7.50
C ALA A 7 -0.89 -1.42 -7.45
N ALA A 8 -1.99 -1.13 -8.15
CA ALA A 8 -2.58 0.20 -8.21
C ALA A 8 -3.65 0.38 -7.13
N ILE A 9 -3.65 1.55 -6.50
CA ILE A 9 -4.62 1.98 -5.49
C ILE A 9 -5.20 3.30 -5.97
N CYS A 10 -6.51 3.34 -6.24
CA CYS A 10 -7.19 4.60 -6.47
C CYS A 10 -7.27 5.35 -5.14
N THR A 11 -6.69 6.55 -5.08
CA THR A 11 -6.55 7.31 -3.83
C THR A 11 -7.39 8.58 -3.83
N ALA A 12 -8.11 8.81 -2.73
CA ALA A 12 -8.92 10.01 -2.55
C ALA A 12 -8.11 11.21 -2.03
N ASP A 13 -7.01 10.95 -1.32
CA ASP A 13 -6.15 11.98 -0.73
C ASP A 13 -4.67 11.59 -0.90
N VAL A 14 -4.04 12.19 -1.91
CA VAL A 14 -2.63 11.94 -2.25
C VAL A 14 -1.70 12.29 -1.10
N GLU A 15 -1.94 13.39 -0.38
CA GLU A 15 -1.02 13.84 0.66
C GLU A 15 -1.09 12.92 1.88
N ARG A 16 -2.32 12.53 2.27
CA ARG A 16 -2.51 11.51 3.33
C ARG A 16 -1.91 10.17 2.94
N SER A 17 -2.06 9.76 1.69
CA SER A 17 -1.44 8.53 1.17
C SER A 17 0.09 8.62 1.13
N LYS A 18 0.67 9.75 0.74
CA LYS A 18 2.13 9.94 0.79
C LYS A 18 2.66 9.88 2.23
N LEU A 19 1.95 10.43 3.22
CA LEU A 19 2.33 10.26 4.63
C LEU A 19 2.35 8.79 5.04
N PHE A 20 1.37 8.00 4.63
CA PHE A 20 1.33 6.57 4.96
C PHE A 20 2.44 5.78 4.24
N TRP A 21 2.49 5.84 2.91
CA TRP A 21 3.35 4.98 2.09
C TRP A 21 4.82 5.42 2.07
N ARG A 22 5.08 6.73 2.00
CA ARG A 22 6.45 7.26 1.94
C ARG A 22 7.01 7.48 3.32
N GLU A 23 6.36 8.35 4.11
CA GLU A 23 6.90 8.71 5.41
C GLU A 23 6.78 7.54 6.41
N GLY A 24 5.63 6.87 6.44
CA GLY A 24 5.34 5.73 7.31
C GLY A 24 6.06 4.44 6.94
N LEU A 25 5.91 3.99 5.68
CA LEU A 25 6.46 2.70 5.20
C LEU A 25 7.82 2.82 4.50
N GLY A 26 8.33 4.03 4.31
CA GLY A 26 9.68 4.27 3.78
C GLY A 26 9.83 4.06 2.27
N LEU A 27 8.74 4.03 1.50
CA LEU A 27 8.85 3.97 0.03
C LEU A 27 9.29 5.33 -0.54
N ALA A 28 10.06 5.30 -1.62
CA ALA A 28 10.43 6.50 -2.35
C ALA A 28 9.43 6.76 -3.49
N GLU A 29 9.20 8.02 -3.81
CA GLU A 29 8.52 8.41 -5.04
C GLU A 29 9.46 8.22 -6.22
N LEU A 30 9.10 7.32 -7.11
CA LEU A 30 9.85 7.00 -8.33
C LEU A 30 9.33 7.78 -9.53
N PHE A 31 8.06 8.16 -9.49
CA PHE A 31 7.34 8.79 -10.59
C PHE A 31 6.12 9.55 -10.06
N ASP A 32 5.78 10.71 -10.63
CA ASP A 32 4.54 11.46 -10.40
C ASP A 32 4.20 12.21 -11.68
N HIS A 33 3.16 11.79 -12.39
CA HIS A 33 2.78 12.37 -13.67
C HIS A 33 1.30 12.31 -13.95
N THR A 34 0.79 13.29 -14.70
CA THR A 34 -0.58 13.27 -15.22
C THR A 34 -0.58 12.90 -16.69
N PHE A 35 -1.26 11.81 -17.01
CA PHE A 35 -1.47 11.35 -18.37
C PHE A 35 -2.86 11.74 -18.88
N THR A 36 -2.94 11.96 -20.20
CA THR A 36 -4.20 12.03 -20.93
C THR A 36 -4.32 10.81 -21.83
N GLY A 37 -5.46 10.10 -21.75
CA GLY A 37 -5.69 8.85 -22.48
C GLY A 37 -7.15 8.41 -22.43
N ASP A 38 -7.46 7.32 -23.12
CA ASP A 38 -8.82 6.75 -23.14
C ASP A 38 -9.10 5.91 -21.88
N TRP A 39 -9.01 6.55 -20.72
CA TRP A 39 -9.35 5.96 -19.43
C TRP A 39 -10.83 5.63 -19.25
N PRO A 40 -11.79 6.33 -19.90
CA PRO A 40 -13.18 5.88 -19.92
C PRO A 40 -13.32 4.49 -20.53
N GLU A 41 -12.67 4.20 -21.65
CA GLU A 41 -12.68 2.86 -22.23
C GLU A 41 -11.92 1.85 -21.36
N LEU A 42 -10.72 2.20 -20.88
CA LEU A 42 -9.86 1.24 -20.18
C LEU A 42 -10.35 0.89 -18.76
N PHE A 43 -10.87 1.86 -18.01
CA PHE A 43 -11.20 1.70 -16.60
C PHE A 43 -12.65 2.08 -16.26
N GLY A 44 -13.45 2.53 -17.22
CA GLY A 44 -14.78 3.08 -16.94
C GLY A 44 -14.72 4.42 -16.21
N ALA A 45 -13.58 5.15 -16.27
CA ALA A 45 -13.43 6.44 -15.64
C ALA A 45 -14.33 7.50 -16.29
N THR A 46 -14.68 8.55 -15.54
CA THR A 46 -15.50 9.68 -16.04
C THR A 46 -14.66 10.77 -16.71
N THR A 47 -13.34 10.58 -16.80
CA THR A 47 -12.35 11.57 -17.24
C THR A 47 -11.30 10.92 -18.14
N ASP A 48 -10.69 11.70 -19.04
CA ASP A 48 -9.55 11.32 -19.86
C ASP A 48 -8.20 11.65 -19.19
N ARG A 49 -8.20 12.13 -17.95
CA ARG A 49 -6.99 12.46 -17.17
C ARG A 49 -6.79 11.49 -16.01
N LEU A 50 -5.56 11.05 -15.81
CA LEU A 50 -5.13 10.21 -14.69
C LEU A 50 -3.83 10.80 -14.13
N ARG A 51 -3.74 11.01 -12.81
CA ARG A 51 -2.45 11.23 -12.15
C ARG A 51 -1.96 9.90 -11.56
N SER A 52 -0.75 9.49 -11.94
CA SER A 52 -0.08 8.27 -11.51
C SER A 52 1.14 8.62 -10.68
N ILE A 53 1.26 8.02 -9.50
CA ILE A 53 2.39 8.21 -8.59
C ILE A 53 2.95 6.85 -8.20
N PHE A 54 4.16 6.53 -8.66
CA PHE A 54 4.80 5.24 -8.32
C PHE A 54 5.63 5.38 -7.07
N LEU A 55 5.38 4.48 -6.11
CA LEU A 55 6.11 4.37 -4.86
C LEU A 55 6.80 3.00 -4.79
N GLY A 56 8.10 2.99 -4.50
CA GLY A 56 8.89 1.76 -4.47
C GLY A 56 10.27 1.96 -3.86
N ASP A 57 11.14 0.96 -4.03
CA ASP A 57 12.53 1.03 -3.63
C ASP A 57 13.41 1.40 -4.84
N PRO A 58 14.09 2.56 -4.86
CA PRO A 58 14.93 2.96 -5.98
C PRO A 58 16.18 2.08 -6.14
N GLN A 59 16.57 1.36 -5.08
CA GLN A 59 17.69 0.40 -5.13
C GLN A 59 17.25 -0.99 -5.62
N ALA A 60 15.94 -1.24 -5.66
CA ALA A 60 15.36 -2.50 -6.10
C ALA A 60 14.10 -2.24 -6.96
N PRO A 61 14.25 -1.67 -8.17
CA PRO A 61 13.11 -1.26 -9.01
C PRO A 61 12.19 -2.41 -9.41
N ASP A 62 12.69 -3.66 -9.39
CA ASP A 62 11.92 -4.87 -9.71
C ASP A 62 11.25 -5.51 -8.46
N ALA A 63 11.38 -4.92 -7.26
CA ALA A 63 10.80 -5.43 -6.02
C ALA A 63 9.29 -5.15 -5.87
N GLY A 64 8.65 -4.64 -6.93
CA GLY A 64 7.25 -4.25 -6.97
C GLY A 64 7.03 -2.77 -6.65
N ILE A 65 5.95 -2.23 -7.21
CA ILE A 65 5.57 -0.81 -7.09
C ILE A 65 4.16 -0.73 -6.51
N VAL A 66 3.96 0.21 -5.58
CA VAL A 66 2.63 0.70 -5.21
C VAL A 66 2.35 1.92 -6.05
N GLU A 67 1.36 1.85 -6.93
CA GLU A 67 0.91 3.00 -7.70
C GLU A 67 -0.28 3.66 -7.00
N LEU A 68 -0.18 4.95 -6.69
CA LEU A 68 -1.34 5.76 -6.33
C LEU A 68 -1.91 6.38 -7.61
N VAL A 69 -3.17 6.08 -7.87
CA VAL A 69 -3.92 6.56 -9.03
C VAL A 69 -4.95 7.57 -8.58
N VAL A 70 -5.01 8.72 -9.25
CA VAL A 70 -6.06 9.72 -9.04
C VAL A 70 -6.88 9.87 -10.30
N PHE A 71 -8.17 9.59 -10.17
CA PHE A 71 -9.20 9.94 -11.14
C PHE A 71 -10.12 10.99 -10.53
N ASP A 72 -10.29 12.11 -11.23
CA ASP A 72 -11.34 13.06 -10.88
C ASP A 72 -12.71 12.36 -11.01
N GLY A 73 -13.50 12.39 -9.94
CA GLY A 73 -14.81 11.74 -9.91
C GLY A 73 -14.78 10.23 -9.65
N ALA A 74 -13.67 9.68 -9.13
CA ALA A 74 -13.67 8.33 -8.55
C ALA A 74 -14.70 8.20 -7.41
N GLU A 75 -15.27 7.02 -7.27
CA GLU A 75 -16.18 6.72 -6.15
C GLU A 75 -15.40 6.57 -4.83
N GLU A 76 -16.11 6.80 -3.72
CA GLU A 76 -15.55 6.61 -2.37
C GLU A 76 -15.10 5.16 -2.14
N ALA A 77 -14.03 5.01 -1.37
CA ALA A 77 -13.53 3.69 -1.00
C ALA A 77 -14.58 2.92 -0.18
N VAL A 78 -14.74 1.63 -0.51
CA VAL A 78 -15.60 0.74 0.27
C VAL A 78 -14.95 0.46 1.62
N VAL A 79 -15.75 0.44 2.68
CA VAL A 79 -15.29 0.05 4.03
C VAL A 79 -14.68 -1.36 3.98
N PRO A 80 -13.42 -1.54 4.41
CA PRO A 80 -12.76 -2.84 4.38
C PRO A 80 -13.52 -3.87 5.24
N PRO A 81 -13.58 -5.14 4.80
CA PRO A 81 -14.24 -6.17 5.58
C PRO A 81 -13.46 -6.48 6.86
N GLU A 82 -14.17 -6.71 7.96
CA GLU A 82 -13.54 -7.05 9.26
C GLU A 82 -12.89 -8.46 9.27
N HIS A 83 -13.31 -9.31 8.33
CA HIS A 83 -12.88 -10.70 8.19
C HIS A 83 -12.45 -11.02 6.74
N PRO A 84 -11.55 -12.02 6.54
CA PRO A 84 -11.13 -12.42 5.20
C PRO A 84 -12.31 -12.77 4.29
N ARG A 85 -12.21 -12.35 3.02
CA ARG A 85 -13.16 -12.66 1.94
C ARG A 85 -12.40 -13.17 0.72
N HIS A 86 -13.08 -13.91 -0.15
CA HIS A 86 -12.50 -14.30 -1.44
C HIS A 86 -12.24 -13.06 -2.31
N GLY A 87 -11.03 -12.94 -2.88
CA GLY A 87 -10.63 -11.81 -3.72
C GLY A 87 -9.22 -11.32 -3.40
N PHE A 88 -8.91 -10.09 -3.83
CA PHE A 88 -7.69 -9.40 -3.39
C PHE A 88 -7.72 -9.22 -1.87
N PHE A 89 -6.66 -9.66 -1.19
CA PHE A 89 -6.65 -9.76 0.27
C PHE A 89 -5.80 -8.68 0.94
N LEU A 90 -4.54 -8.50 0.53
CA LEU A 90 -3.61 -7.54 1.14
C LEU A 90 -2.40 -7.25 0.25
N LEU A 91 -1.65 -6.20 0.61
CA LEU A 91 -0.26 -5.98 0.18
C LEU A 91 0.69 -6.32 1.34
N SER A 92 1.75 -7.09 1.07
CA SER A 92 2.71 -7.52 2.10
C SER A 92 4.07 -6.89 1.89
N LEU A 93 4.67 -6.37 2.95
CA LEU A 93 5.96 -5.71 2.94
C LEU A 93 6.87 -6.27 4.05
N GLN A 94 8.14 -6.47 3.71
CA GLN A 94 9.15 -6.76 4.72
C GLN A 94 9.63 -5.47 5.37
N ARG A 95 9.45 -5.34 6.70
CA ARG A 95 9.78 -4.13 7.47
C ARG A 95 10.07 -4.47 8.93
N GLU A 96 10.89 -3.65 9.58
CA GLU A 96 11.01 -3.66 11.05
C GLU A 96 9.68 -3.25 11.68
N VAL A 97 8.93 -4.23 12.19
CA VAL A 97 7.52 -4.04 12.54
C VAL A 97 7.32 -3.01 13.64
N ASP A 98 8.10 -3.07 14.72
CA ASP A 98 7.96 -2.14 15.85
C ASP A 98 8.28 -0.69 15.45
N GLU A 99 9.40 -0.48 14.75
CA GLU A 99 9.83 0.84 14.30
C GLU A 99 8.83 1.45 13.32
N THR A 100 8.32 0.63 12.39
CA THR A 100 7.34 1.05 11.39
C THR A 100 6.02 1.45 12.03
N LEU A 101 5.52 0.65 12.99
CA LEU A 101 4.27 0.97 13.69
C LEU A 101 4.40 2.19 14.58
N ALA A 102 5.54 2.38 15.24
CA ALA A 102 5.81 3.60 16.02
C ALA A 102 5.76 4.85 15.14
N ARG A 103 6.36 4.77 13.94
CA ARG A 103 6.33 5.86 12.97
C ARG A 103 4.92 6.15 12.46
N LEU A 104 4.19 5.12 12.04
CA LEU A 104 2.81 5.24 11.56
C LEU A 104 1.88 5.82 12.64
N THR A 105 2.06 5.42 13.90
CA THR A 105 1.33 5.99 15.03
C THR A 105 1.58 7.49 15.16
N GLY A 106 2.85 7.93 15.06
CA GLY A 106 3.21 9.35 15.08
C GLY A 106 2.61 10.17 13.93
N LEU A 107 2.28 9.52 12.81
CA LEU A 107 1.61 10.12 11.65
C LEU A 107 0.08 10.02 11.70
N GLY A 108 -0.49 9.42 12.77
CA GLY A 108 -1.94 9.28 12.95
C GLY A 108 -2.55 8.04 12.32
N PHE A 109 -1.76 7.01 12.00
CA PHE A 109 -2.21 5.73 11.43
C PHE A 109 -2.09 4.58 12.45
N ALA A 110 -2.83 4.70 13.57
CA ALA A 110 -2.81 3.72 14.66
C ALA A 110 -4.08 2.85 14.74
N ASP A 111 -5.10 3.16 13.93
CA ASP A 111 -6.40 2.51 14.02
C ASP A 111 -6.36 1.08 13.49
N GLY A 112 -7.01 0.16 14.22
CA GLY A 112 -7.22 -1.22 13.78
C GLY A 112 -5.95 -2.08 13.65
N VAL A 113 -4.81 -1.63 14.19
CA VAL A 113 -3.55 -2.39 14.14
C VAL A 113 -3.71 -3.72 14.89
N ARG A 114 -3.36 -4.82 14.22
CA ARG A 114 -3.34 -6.17 14.81
C ARG A 114 -1.95 -6.77 14.64
N ARG A 115 -1.47 -7.48 15.67
CA ARG A 115 -0.08 -7.98 15.71
C ARG A 115 -0.03 -9.39 16.26
N ILE A 116 0.92 -10.17 15.75
CA ILE A 116 1.25 -11.50 16.25
C ILE A 116 2.77 -11.73 16.22
N SER A 117 3.20 -12.76 16.94
CA SER A 117 4.52 -13.37 16.78
C SER A 117 4.32 -14.75 16.15
N MET A 118 4.78 -14.93 14.93
CA MET A 118 4.60 -16.16 14.14
C MET A 118 5.77 -17.12 14.40
N PRO A 119 5.53 -18.36 14.82
CA PRO A 119 6.58 -19.37 14.90
C PRO A 119 7.23 -19.62 13.53
N ALA A 120 8.56 -19.66 13.50
CA ALA A 120 9.36 -19.94 12.31
C ALA A 120 10.29 -21.15 12.53
N PRO A 121 10.80 -21.78 11.45
CA PRO A 121 11.74 -22.90 11.58
C PRO A 121 12.95 -22.57 12.46
N GLY A 122 13.44 -23.58 13.19
CA GLY A 122 14.60 -23.43 14.08
C GLY A 122 14.31 -22.76 15.43
N GLY A 123 13.04 -22.74 15.86
CA GLY A 123 12.64 -22.16 17.16
C GLY A 123 12.61 -20.63 17.18
N LYS A 124 12.75 -20.00 16.00
CA LYS A 124 12.70 -18.56 15.81
C LYS A 124 11.27 -18.05 15.81
N THR A 125 11.12 -16.74 15.93
CA THR A 125 9.82 -16.07 15.74
C THR A 125 9.92 -14.90 14.79
N VAL A 126 8.85 -14.66 14.02
CA VAL A 126 8.74 -13.54 13.09
C VAL A 126 7.65 -12.61 13.59
N PRO A 127 7.96 -11.35 13.93
CA PRO A 127 6.92 -10.39 14.27
C PRO A 127 6.14 -10.05 12.99
N MET A 128 4.82 -10.05 13.10
CA MET A 128 3.92 -9.68 12.02
C MET A 128 2.87 -8.70 12.51
N ALA A 129 2.45 -7.80 11.63
CA ALA A 129 1.35 -6.89 11.90
C ALA A 129 0.51 -6.66 10.65
N VAL A 130 -0.74 -6.27 10.85
CA VAL A 130 -1.57 -5.70 9.79
C VAL A 130 -2.05 -4.31 10.20
N ILE A 131 -2.05 -3.41 9.23
CA ILE A 131 -2.51 -2.02 9.29
C ILE A 131 -3.41 -1.74 8.08
N THR A 132 -4.23 -0.69 8.14
CA THR A 132 -5.09 -0.29 7.02
C THR A 132 -4.56 1.03 6.44
N ALA A 133 -4.28 1.04 5.14
CA ALA A 133 -3.92 2.25 4.39
C ALA A 133 -5.12 3.21 4.28
N PRO A 134 -4.91 4.50 3.96
CA PRO A 134 -5.99 5.50 3.88
C PRO A 134 -7.18 5.08 3.01
N ASP A 135 -6.91 4.44 1.87
CA ASP A 135 -7.94 3.99 0.92
C ASP A 135 -8.44 2.55 1.19
N GLY A 136 -8.28 2.06 2.43
CA GLY A 136 -8.86 0.79 2.87
C GLY A 136 -8.07 -0.47 2.54
N VAL A 137 -6.92 -0.34 1.88
CA VAL A 137 -6.05 -1.49 1.59
C VAL A 137 -5.43 -2.05 2.87
N LEU A 138 -5.63 -3.34 3.13
CA LEU A 138 -4.96 -4.05 4.23
C LEU A 138 -3.49 -4.26 3.86
N VAL A 139 -2.60 -3.83 4.74
CA VAL A 139 -1.15 -3.95 4.57
C VAL A 139 -0.58 -4.84 5.66
N GLU A 140 0.13 -5.89 5.26
CA GLU A 140 0.87 -6.78 6.14
C GLU A 140 2.32 -6.35 6.25
N LEU A 141 2.82 -6.29 7.48
CA LEU A 141 4.23 -6.09 7.80
C LEU A 141 4.80 -7.41 8.29
N ILE A 142 5.91 -7.84 7.67
CA ILE A 142 6.66 -9.03 8.06
C ILE A 142 8.06 -8.59 8.49
N GLY A 143 8.40 -8.80 9.76
CA GLY A 143 9.74 -8.50 10.26
C GLY A 143 10.76 -9.60 10.02
N PRO A 144 12.02 -9.37 10.40
CA PRO A 144 13.05 -10.40 10.36
C PRO A 144 12.77 -11.49 11.41
N ALA A 145 13.27 -12.70 11.15
CA ALA A 145 13.22 -13.79 12.13
C ALA A 145 14.18 -13.52 13.29
N GLN A 146 13.66 -13.56 14.51
CA GLN A 146 14.36 -13.40 15.80
C GLN A 146 14.70 -14.76 16.40
#